data_AF-A0A6P9E5R6-F1
#
_entry.id   AF-A0A6P9E5R6-F1
#
_cell.length_a   1.000
_cell.length_b   1.000
_cell.length_c   1.000
_cell.angle_alpha   90.00
_cell.angle_beta   90.00
_cell.angle_gamma   90.00
#
_symmetry.space_group_name_H-M   'P 1'
#
loop_
_entity.id
_entity.type
_entity.pdbx_description
1 polymer ?
#
loop_
_entity_poly.entity_id
_entity_poly.type
_entity_poly.pdbx_seq_one_letter_code
_entity_poly.pdbx_strand_id
1 'polypeptide(L)'
;MQGSFPISQIPPSIQDLDLSNNLLTGFEDSQDVLPWPNLQRLDLENNRLQGSLPISQIPPSIQDLDLSNNLLTGFEDSRDVLPWPNLQVLDLQNNRLQGSLPISQIPPSIQDLDLSNNLLTGFEDSRDVLPWPNLR
;
A
#
# COMPACT_ATOMS: atom_id res chain seq x y z
N MET A 1 -13.82 -12.34 -7.32
CA MET A 1 -13.91 -12.95 -5.97
C MET A 1 -14.74 -12.06 -5.05
N GLN A 2 -15.54 -12.66 -4.16
CA GLN A 2 -16.25 -11.98 -3.07
C GLN A 2 -15.78 -12.64 -1.77
N GLY A 3 -15.37 -11.85 -0.77
CA GLY A 3 -14.82 -12.35 0.49
C GLY A 3 -13.33 -12.03 0.70
N SER A 4 -12.65 -12.80 1.55
CA SER A 4 -11.24 -12.63 1.91
C SER A 4 -10.29 -13.17 0.84
N PHE A 5 -8.99 -12.84 0.99
CA PHE A 5 -7.92 -13.29 0.10
C PHE A 5 -7.89 -14.83 -0.05
N PRO A 6 -7.70 -15.38 -1.25
CA PRO A 6 -7.55 -16.82 -1.47
C PRO A 6 -6.12 -17.29 -1.12
N ILE A 7 -5.65 -16.97 0.09
CA ILE A 7 -4.24 -17.13 0.50
C ILE A 7 -3.73 -18.55 0.23
N SER A 8 -4.54 -19.55 0.55
CA SER A 8 -4.21 -20.98 0.41
C SER A 8 -4.08 -21.48 -1.03
N GLN A 9 -4.57 -20.71 -2.02
CA GLN A 9 -4.55 -21.08 -3.43
C GLN A 9 -3.37 -20.48 -4.19
N ILE A 10 -2.66 -19.52 -3.58
CA ILE A 10 -1.58 -18.79 -4.21
C ILE A 10 -0.23 -19.36 -3.74
N PRO A 11 0.67 -19.74 -4.66
CA PRO A 11 1.93 -20.36 -4.30
C PRO A 11 2.87 -19.38 -3.56
N PRO A 12 3.66 -19.82 -2.56
CA PRO A 12 4.64 -18.97 -1.86
C PRO A 12 5.72 -18.36 -2.75
N SER A 13 5.93 -18.92 -3.95
CA SER A 13 6.90 -18.44 -4.94
C SER A 13 6.36 -17.33 -5.85
N ILE A 14 5.12 -16.89 -5.64
CA ILE A 14 4.52 -15.81 -6.43
C ILE A 14 5.38 -14.52 -6.29
N GLN A 15 5.54 -13.82 -7.40
CA GLN A 15 6.28 -12.56 -7.49
C GLN A 15 5.39 -11.41 -7.96
N ASP A 16 4.38 -11.73 -8.75
CA ASP A 16 3.44 -10.78 -9.32
C ASP A 16 2.03 -11.34 -9.10
N LEU A 17 1.20 -10.57 -8.41
CA LEU A 17 -0.16 -10.95 -8.07
C LEU A 17 -1.12 -9.81 -8.39
N ASP A 18 -1.94 -10.01 -9.40
CA ASP A 18 -3.04 -9.13 -9.76
C ASP A 18 -4.37 -9.70 -9.23
N LEU A 19 -4.97 -8.94 -8.32
CA LEU A 19 -6.29 -9.17 -7.75
C LEU A 19 -7.17 -7.92 -7.93
N SER A 20 -6.82 -7.05 -8.87
CA SER A 20 -7.58 -5.86 -9.20
C SER A 20 -9.02 -6.19 -9.62
N ASN A 21 -9.92 -5.22 -9.52
CA ASN A 21 -11.28 -5.33 -10.05
C ASN A 21 -12.09 -6.48 -9.43
N ASN A 22 -11.97 -6.64 -8.11
CA ASN A 22 -12.68 -7.65 -7.32
C ASN A 22 -13.55 -7.00 -6.23
N LEU A 23 -14.12 -7.83 -5.35
CA LEU A 23 -14.95 -7.38 -4.22
C LEU A 23 -14.28 -7.72 -2.88
N LEU A 24 -12.96 -7.68 -2.81
CA LEU A 24 -12.20 -7.95 -1.59
C LEU A 24 -12.48 -6.85 -0.56
N THR A 25 -12.77 -7.22 0.68
CA THR A 25 -13.15 -6.27 1.74
C THR A 25 -12.05 -6.03 2.76
N GLY A 26 -11.04 -6.89 2.83
CA GLY A 26 -9.93 -6.70 3.74
C GLY A 26 -8.91 -7.84 3.66
N PHE A 27 -7.91 -7.73 4.52
CA PHE A 27 -6.86 -8.71 4.73
C PHE A 27 -7.23 -9.69 5.86
N GLU A 28 -8.51 -9.78 6.20
CA GLU A 28 -9.02 -10.54 7.35
C GLU A 28 -8.60 -12.02 7.28
N ASP A 29 -8.12 -12.53 8.42
CA ASP A 29 -7.51 -13.84 8.72
C ASP A 29 -5.97 -13.92 8.81
N SER A 30 -5.20 -12.86 8.50
CA SER A 30 -3.76 -12.86 8.82
C SER A 30 -3.43 -11.86 9.93
N GLN A 31 -3.11 -12.36 11.13
CA GLN A 31 -2.28 -11.58 12.08
C GLN A 31 -0.81 -11.57 11.66
N ASP A 32 -0.49 -12.34 10.62
CA ASP A 32 0.84 -12.56 10.09
C ASP A 32 1.03 -11.89 8.73
N VAL A 33 2.30 -11.72 8.36
CA VAL A 33 2.73 -11.32 7.02
C VAL A 33 2.11 -12.27 5.99
N LEU A 34 1.65 -11.72 4.86
CA LEU A 34 1.20 -12.50 3.70
C LEU A 34 2.27 -13.57 3.38
N PRO A 35 1.87 -14.83 3.10
CA PRO A 35 2.81 -15.96 3.00
C PRO A 35 3.60 -16.00 1.67
N TRP A 36 3.80 -14.84 1.06
CA TRP A 36 4.43 -14.67 -0.25
C TRP A 36 5.72 -13.86 -0.10
N PRO A 37 6.79 -14.45 0.48
CA PRO A 37 8.01 -13.72 0.82
C PRO A 37 8.76 -13.15 -0.40
N ASN A 38 8.46 -13.64 -1.60
CA ASN A 38 9.08 -13.18 -2.85
C ASN A 38 8.20 -12.23 -3.66
N LEU A 39 7.05 -11.79 -3.13
CA LEU A 39 6.13 -10.91 -3.84
C LEU A 39 6.77 -9.54 -4.11
N GLN A 40 6.82 -9.15 -5.37
CA GLN A 40 7.41 -7.89 -5.85
C GLN A 40 6.35 -6.93 -6.37
N ARG A 41 5.29 -7.44 -6.99
CA ARG A 41 4.15 -6.65 -7.47
C ARG A 41 2.86 -7.19 -6.86
N LEU A 42 2.06 -6.29 -6.30
CA LEU A 42 0.73 -6.57 -5.78
C LEU A 42 -0.24 -5.50 -6.26
N ASP A 43 -1.20 -5.93 -7.08
CA ASP A 43 -2.24 -5.06 -7.62
C ASP A 43 -3.59 -5.43 -6.99
N LEU A 44 -4.15 -4.49 -6.24
CA LEU A 44 -5.41 -4.59 -5.51
C LEU A 44 -6.35 -3.44 -5.87
N GLU A 45 -6.09 -2.79 -7.01
CA GLU A 45 -6.90 -1.71 -7.56
C GLU A 45 -8.39 -2.10 -7.66
N ASN A 46 -9.29 -1.14 -7.48
CA ASN A 46 -10.73 -1.35 -7.64
C ASN A 46 -11.29 -2.52 -6.82
N ASN A 47 -11.08 -2.48 -5.50
CA ASN A 47 -11.66 -3.41 -4.54
C ASN A 47 -12.53 -2.65 -3.51
N ARG A 48 -12.84 -3.29 -2.38
CA ARG A 48 -13.59 -2.70 -1.26
C ARG A 48 -12.79 -2.79 0.04
N LEU A 49 -11.45 -2.79 -0.05
CA LEU A 49 -10.57 -2.88 1.11
C LEU A 49 -10.85 -1.70 2.05
N GLN A 50 -11.15 -2.00 3.31
CA GLN A 50 -11.53 -1.00 4.32
C GLN A 50 -10.68 -1.14 5.58
N GLY A 51 -10.70 -0.10 6.43
CA GLY A 51 -9.89 -0.03 7.64
C GLY A 51 -8.51 0.58 7.37
N SER A 52 -7.57 0.35 8.30
CA SER A 52 -6.19 0.80 8.13
C SER A 52 -5.43 -0.10 7.16
N LEU A 53 -4.52 0.49 6.38
CA LEU A 53 -3.57 -0.22 5.54
C LEU A 53 -2.68 -1.11 6.42
N PRO A 54 -2.70 -2.45 6.25
CA PRO A 54 -1.89 -3.32 7.08
C PRO A 54 -0.46 -3.39 6.58
N ILE A 55 0.27 -2.32 6.85
CA ILE A 55 1.66 -2.13 6.44
C ILE A 55 2.53 -3.32 6.84
N SER A 56 2.29 -3.86 8.03
CA SER A 56 3.03 -4.99 8.60
C SER A 56 2.80 -6.31 7.87
N GLN A 57 1.69 -6.46 7.15
CA GLN A 57 1.32 -7.70 6.48
C GLN A 57 1.92 -7.83 5.07
N ILE A 58 2.32 -6.72 4.45
CA ILE A 58 2.89 -6.72 3.09
C ILE A 58 4.40 -7.01 3.18
N PRO A 59 4.92 -7.98 2.41
CA PRO A 59 6.30 -8.42 2.53
C PRO A 59 7.30 -7.31 2.10
N PRO A 60 8.51 -7.27 2.71
CA PRO A 60 9.53 -6.26 2.42
C PRO A 60 10.17 -6.38 1.02
N SER A 61 9.85 -7.45 0.29
CA SER A 61 10.27 -7.67 -1.10
C SER A 61 9.47 -6.86 -2.12
N ILE A 62 8.37 -6.23 -1.69
CA ILE A 62 7.49 -5.45 -2.57
C ILE A 62 8.25 -4.28 -3.21
N GLN A 63 7.97 -4.06 -4.49
CA GLN A 63 8.52 -3.01 -5.33
C GLN A 63 7.41 -2.16 -5.97
N ASP A 64 6.27 -2.78 -6.26
CA ASP A 64 5.11 -2.15 -6.89
C ASP A 64 3.84 -2.53 -6.13
N LEU A 65 3.15 -1.54 -5.59
CA LEU A 65 1.94 -1.73 -4.80
C LEU A 65 0.87 -0.75 -5.25
N ASP A 66 -0.22 -1.30 -5.82
CA ASP A 66 -1.41 -0.54 -6.18
C ASP A 66 -2.57 -0.95 -5.26
N LEU A 67 -3.06 0.00 -4.48
CA LEU A 67 -4.24 -0.13 -3.62
C LEU A 67 -5.26 0.96 -3.94
N SER A 68 -5.16 1.57 -5.12
CA SER A 68 -6.02 2.63 -5.56
C SER A 68 -7.49 2.21 -5.63
N ASN A 69 -8.39 3.18 -5.53
CA ASN A 69 -9.83 2.95 -5.67
C ASN A 69 -10.38 1.92 -4.66
N ASN A 70 -10.06 2.14 -3.38
CA ASN A 70 -10.52 1.35 -2.24
C ASN A 70 -11.17 2.25 -1.16
N LEU A 71 -11.37 1.72 0.06
CA LEU A 71 -12.02 2.41 1.18
C LEU A 71 -11.09 2.53 2.41
N LEU A 72 -9.77 2.50 2.20
CA LEU A 72 -8.77 2.55 3.26
C LEU A 72 -8.84 3.90 3.99
N THR A 73 -8.79 3.90 5.32
CA THR A 73 -9.02 5.09 6.14
C THR A 73 -7.77 5.64 6.81
N GLY A 74 -6.69 4.88 6.89
CA GLY A 74 -5.45 5.34 7.51
C GLY A 74 -4.33 4.31 7.38
N PHE A 75 -3.22 4.61 8.03
CA PHE A 75 -2.10 3.69 8.18
C PHE A 75 -2.28 2.93 9.50
N GLU A 76 -1.82 1.67 9.60
CA GLU A 76 -1.60 1.04 10.92
C GLU A 76 -0.71 1.94 11.79
N ASP A 77 -0.72 1.79 13.12
CA ASP A 77 0.13 2.53 14.07
C ASP A 77 1.64 2.29 13.79
N SER A 78 2.15 2.81 12.68
CA SER A 78 3.50 2.56 12.19
C SER A 78 4.42 3.59 12.81
N ARG A 79 5.24 3.10 13.73
CA ARG A 79 6.43 3.80 14.20
C ARG A 79 7.38 3.99 13.01
N ASP A 80 7.65 5.24 12.74
CA ASP A 80 8.88 5.81 12.17
C ASP A 80 9.33 5.50 10.73
N VAL A 81 8.93 4.43 10.00
CA VAL A 81 9.22 4.23 8.54
C VAL A 81 8.30 3.17 7.87
N LEU A 82 7.93 3.30 6.58
CA LEU A 82 7.34 2.20 5.78
C LEU A 82 8.34 1.02 5.64
N PRO A 83 7.96 -0.24 5.94
CA PRO A 83 8.86 -1.39 6.00
C PRO A 83 9.23 -1.98 4.63
N TRP A 84 9.12 -1.20 3.56
CA TRP A 84 9.32 -1.64 2.17
C TRP A 84 10.56 -0.97 1.56
N PRO A 85 11.77 -1.44 1.90
CA PRO A 85 13.02 -0.77 1.51
C PRO A 85 13.24 -0.72 -0.01
N ASN A 86 12.56 -1.58 -0.77
CA ASN A 86 12.70 -1.69 -2.22
C ASN A 86 11.51 -1.08 -3.00
N LEU A 87 10.56 -0.43 -2.32
CA LEU A 87 9.36 0.11 -2.96
C LEU A 87 9.72 1.20 -3.97
N GLN A 88 9.26 1.04 -5.20
CA GLN A 88 9.49 1.96 -6.32
C GLN A 88 8.19 2.66 -6.74
N VAL A 89 7.07 1.96 -6.68
CA VAL A 89 5.75 2.47 -7.05
C VAL A 89 4.78 2.22 -5.91
N LEU A 90 4.07 3.27 -5.51
CA LEU A 90 2.98 3.19 -4.54
C LEU A 90 1.81 4.05 -5.03
N ASP A 91 0.71 3.39 -5.41
CA ASP A 91 -0.55 4.06 -5.72
C ASP A 91 -1.57 3.81 -4.60
N LEU A 92 -1.95 4.89 -3.90
CA LEU A 92 -2.99 4.89 -2.88
C LEU A 92 -4.15 5.83 -3.25
N GLN A 93 -4.24 6.28 -4.50
CA GLN A 93 -5.24 7.25 -4.92
C GLN A 93 -6.67 6.77 -4.65
N ASN A 94 -7.61 7.71 -4.56
CA ASN A 94 -9.05 7.41 -4.43
C ASN A 94 -9.35 6.47 -3.25
N ASN A 95 -8.79 6.79 -2.09
CA ASN A 95 -9.09 6.14 -0.81
C ASN A 95 -9.68 7.18 0.16
N ARG A 96 -9.74 6.85 1.46
CA ARG A 96 -10.17 7.75 2.54
C ARG A 96 -9.07 7.96 3.56
N LEU A 97 -7.80 7.83 3.13
CA LEU A 97 -6.65 7.91 4.03
C LEU A 97 -6.61 9.29 4.68
N GLN A 98 -6.53 9.32 6.01
CA GLN A 98 -6.51 10.55 6.79
C GLN A 98 -5.26 10.64 7.67
N GLY A 99 -4.97 11.84 8.16
CA GLY A 99 -3.79 12.13 8.98
C GLY A 99 -2.57 12.51 8.13
N SER A 100 -1.42 12.64 8.78
CA SER A 100 -0.16 12.95 8.10
C SER A 100 0.55 11.69 7.70
N LEU A 101 0.91 11.58 6.42
CA LEU A 101 1.98 10.70 6.00
C LEU A 101 3.30 11.43 6.29
N PRO A 102 4.05 11.07 7.34
CA PRO A 102 5.37 11.66 7.57
C PRO A 102 6.28 11.35 6.39
N ILE A 103 6.63 12.38 5.62
CA ILE A 103 7.44 12.28 4.39
C ILE A 103 8.77 11.55 4.63
N SER A 104 9.31 11.66 5.84
CA SER A 104 10.52 10.94 6.28
C SER A 104 10.37 9.41 6.32
N GLN A 105 9.15 8.89 6.19
CA GLN A 105 8.83 7.46 6.23
C GLN A 105 8.70 6.83 4.84
N ILE A 106 8.77 7.64 3.79
CA ILE A 106 8.72 7.16 2.41
C ILE A 106 10.11 6.58 2.04
N PRO A 107 10.18 5.35 1.51
CA PRO A 107 11.45 4.75 1.10
C PRO A 107 12.19 5.60 0.06
N PRO A 108 13.53 5.74 0.16
CA PRO A 108 14.32 6.50 -0.82
C PRO A 108 14.34 5.87 -2.22
N SER A 109 13.88 4.63 -2.34
CA SER A 109 13.72 3.88 -3.59
C SER A 109 12.49 4.29 -4.40
N ILE A 110 11.58 5.08 -3.82
CA ILE A 110 10.33 5.47 -4.49
C ILE A 110 10.64 6.32 -5.73
N GLN A 111 9.94 6.02 -6.82
CA GLN A 111 10.02 6.69 -8.12
C GLN A 111 8.67 7.24 -8.54
N ASP A 112 7.58 6.60 -8.12
CA ASP A 112 6.21 7.03 -8.36
C ASP A 112 5.38 6.88 -7.09
N LEU A 113 4.65 7.93 -6.74
CA LEU A 113 3.83 8.01 -5.53
C LEU A 113 2.59 8.84 -5.85
N ASP A 114 1.43 8.17 -5.89
CA ASP A 114 0.13 8.81 -6.03
C ASP A 114 -0.66 8.67 -4.73
N LEU A 115 -0.96 9.81 -4.11
CA LEU A 115 -1.75 9.91 -2.89
C LEU A 115 -3.02 10.74 -3.12
N SER A 116 -3.31 11.09 -4.37
CA SER A 116 -4.39 11.99 -4.73
C SER A 116 -5.76 11.45 -4.30
N ASN A 117 -6.74 12.34 -4.15
CA ASN A 117 -8.11 12.00 -3.76
C ASN A 117 -8.20 11.19 -2.44
N ASN A 118 -7.44 11.61 -1.44
CA ASN A 118 -7.51 11.16 -0.05
C ASN A 118 -7.85 12.33 0.89
N LEU A 119 -7.90 12.06 2.20
CA LEU A 119 -8.15 13.03 3.28
C LEU A 119 -6.86 13.36 4.06
N LEU A 120 -5.70 13.15 3.45
CA LEU A 120 -4.39 13.35 4.06
C LEU A 120 -4.15 14.84 4.35
N THR A 121 -3.55 15.12 5.50
CA THR A 121 -3.21 16.46 5.98
C THR A 121 -1.71 16.54 6.29
N GLY A 122 -1.10 17.73 6.31
CA GLY A 122 0.30 17.86 6.75
C GLY A 122 1.39 17.71 5.67
N PHE A 123 1.04 17.85 4.38
CA PHE A 123 2.04 18.09 3.32
C PHE A 123 2.67 19.50 3.37
N GLU A 124 2.28 20.33 4.34
CA GLU A 124 2.48 21.78 4.32
C GLU A 124 3.90 22.26 4.67
N ASP A 125 4.85 21.38 5.00
CA ASP A 125 6.21 21.78 5.42
C ASP A 125 7.36 21.17 4.57
N SER A 126 7.09 20.82 3.31
CA SER A 126 8.07 20.18 2.41
C SER A 126 8.65 21.10 1.33
N ARG A 127 8.42 22.42 1.39
CA ARG A 127 9.02 23.37 0.43
C ARG A 127 10.56 23.36 0.45
N ASP A 128 11.18 22.72 1.45
CA ASP A 128 12.64 22.58 1.59
C ASP A 128 13.17 21.13 1.48
N VAL A 129 12.36 20.12 1.14
CA VAL A 129 12.82 18.71 1.09
C VAL A 129 12.58 18.05 -0.28
N LEU A 130 13.47 18.41 -1.22
CA LEU A 130 13.89 17.67 -2.42
C LEU A 130 12.86 17.44 -3.57
N PRO A 131 13.35 17.38 -4.83
CA PRO A 131 12.51 17.26 -6.01
C PRO A 131 12.16 15.79 -6.25
N TRP A 132 11.01 15.34 -5.77
CA TRP A 132 10.48 14.04 -6.16
C TRP A 132 9.96 14.12 -7.60
N PRO A 133 10.42 13.26 -8.52
CA PRO A 133 9.82 13.17 -9.83
C PRO A 133 8.38 12.63 -9.69
N ASN A 134 7.41 13.34 -10.27
CA ASN A 134 6.03 12.89 -10.51
C ASN A 134 5.12 12.62 -9.28
N LEU A 135 5.15 13.47 -8.24
CA LEU A 135 4.02 13.54 -7.31
C LEU A 135 2.75 13.96 -8.06
N ARG A 136 1.67 13.18 -7.94
CA ARG A 136 0.34 13.49 -8.49
C ARG A 136 -0.73 13.48 -7.41
#